data_AF-A0A1H9HNG6-F1
#
_entry.id   AF-A0A1H9HNG6-F1
#
_cell.length_a   1.000
_cell.length_b   1.000
_cell.length_c   1.000
_cell.angle_alpha   90.00
_cell.angle_beta   90.00
_cell.angle_gamma   90.00
#
_symmetry.space_group_name_H-M   'P 1'
#
loop_
_entity.id
_entity.type
_entity.pdbx_description
1 polymer ?
#
loop_
_entity_poly.entity_id
_entity_poly.type
_entity_poly.pdbx_seq_one_letter_code
_entity_poly.pdbx_strand_id
1 'polypeptide(L)'
;MADNVVALHGEFQAQESEIDQRLVSELERLLEAAKSGEITGLVAATLNKDKVASYAYAGLVGSYGMIGALECAKGRLLRITA
;
A
#
# COMPACT_ATOMS: atom_id res chain seq x y z
N MET A 1 13.85 25.22 -24.18
CA MET A 1 13.03 24.17 -23.56
C MET A 1 13.87 23.53 -22.47
N ALA A 2 13.61 23.89 -21.22
CA ALA A 2 14.19 23.25 -20.04
C ALA A 2 13.00 22.76 -19.22
N ASP A 3 12.51 21.57 -19.57
CA ASP A 3 11.32 20.99 -18.97
C ASP A 3 11.68 20.32 -17.64
N ASN A 4 11.30 21.01 -16.55
CA ASN A 4 11.17 20.56 -15.16
C ASN A 4 12.24 19.61 -14.59
N VAL A 5 13.36 20.18 -14.17
CA VAL A 5 14.27 19.54 -13.21
C VAL A 5 13.73 19.80 -11.79
N VAL A 6 13.18 18.78 -11.14
CA VAL A 6 12.51 18.95 -9.82
C VAL A 6 13.45 18.80 -8.61
N ALA A 7 14.72 18.44 -8.82
CA ALA A 7 15.89 18.81 -8.00
C ALA A 7 17.14 18.03 -8.44
N LEU A 8 18.30 18.69 -8.47
CA LEU A 8 19.60 18.01 -8.54
C LEU A 8 20.27 17.92 -7.16
N HIS A 9 20.11 18.92 -6.27
CA HIS A 9 20.70 18.98 -4.90
C HIS A 9 19.82 19.81 -3.91
N GLY A 10 18.48 19.74 -3.99
CA GLY A 10 17.55 20.55 -3.18
C GLY A 10 16.77 19.75 -2.13
N GLU A 11 16.32 20.40 -1.05
CA GLU A 11 15.44 19.79 -0.05
C GLU A 11 14.13 19.31 -0.69
N PHE A 12 13.73 18.08 -0.36
CA PHE A 12 12.50 17.47 -0.86
C PHE A 12 11.30 18.29 -0.38
N GLN A 13 10.70 19.05 -1.30
CA GLN A 13 9.38 19.64 -1.04
C GLN A 13 8.35 18.52 -1.09
N ALA A 14 7.76 18.21 0.07
CA ALA A 14 6.65 17.28 0.16
C ALA A 14 5.50 17.82 -0.69
N GLN A 15 5.34 17.25 -1.87
CA GLN A 15 4.22 17.56 -2.77
C GLN A 15 2.91 17.36 -1.99
N GLU A 16 1.95 18.27 -2.14
CA GLU A 16 0.59 18.02 -1.68
C GLU A 16 0.12 16.70 -2.31
N SER A 17 -0.07 15.69 -1.47
CA SER A 17 -0.51 14.39 -1.94
C SER A 17 -1.98 14.51 -2.23
N GLU A 18 -2.33 14.54 -3.52
CA GLU A 18 -3.72 14.33 -3.92
C GLU A 18 -4.17 12.95 -3.41
N ILE A 19 -5.43 12.89 -2.98
CA ILE A 19 -6.04 11.66 -2.50
C ILE A 19 -6.17 10.71 -3.70
N ASP A 20 -5.51 9.56 -3.62
CA ASP A 20 -5.68 8.51 -4.64
C ASP A 20 -7.04 7.82 -4.45
N GLN A 21 -8.00 8.19 -5.30
CA GLN A 21 -9.35 7.62 -5.25
C GLN A 21 -9.38 6.11 -5.45
N ARG A 22 -8.43 5.53 -6.20
CA ARG A 22 -8.38 4.07 -6.38
C ARG A 22 -8.01 3.36 -5.09
N LEU A 23 -7.05 3.92 -4.36
CA LEU A 23 -6.66 3.43 -3.05
C LEU A 23 -7.84 3.54 -2.07
N VAL A 24 -8.52 4.69 -2.04
CA VAL A 24 -9.69 4.89 -1.16
C VAL A 24 -10.79 3.88 -1.45
N SER A 25 -11.19 3.72 -2.72
CA SER A 25 -12.24 2.76 -3.09
C SER A 25 -11.90 1.32 -2.72
N GLU A 26 -10.63 0.91 -2.85
CA GLU A 26 -10.22 -0.43 -2.45
C GLU A 26 -10.24 -0.61 -0.91
N LEU A 27 -9.85 0.41 -0.16
CA LEU A 27 -9.94 0.39 1.31
C LEU A 27 -11.41 0.31 1.78
N GLU A 28 -12.32 1.04 1.12
CA GLU A 28 -13.75 0.95 1.40
C GLU A 28 -14.31 -0.45 1.12
N ARG A 29 -13.91 -1.07 0.01
CA ARG A 29 -14.28 -2.45 -0.32
C ARG A 29 -13.82 -3.44 0.75
N LEU A 30 -12.58 -3.32 1.21
CA LEU A 30 -12.02 -4.15 2.28
C LEU A 30 -12.74 -3.91 3.61
N LEU A 31 -13.08 -2.66 3.93
CA LEU A 31 -13.84 -2.31 5.12
C LEU A 31 -15.23 -2.96 5.12
N GLU A 32 -15.96 -2.91 4.01
CA GLU A 32 -17.27 -3.57 3.90
C GLU A 32 -17.15 -5.10 4.02
N ALA A 33 -16.12 -5.69 3.43
CA ALA A 33 -15.83 -7.12 3.62
C ALA A 33 -15.56 -7.45 5.09
N ALA A 34 -14.84 -6.59 5.83
CA ALA A 34 -14.59 -6.80 7.26
C ALA A 34 -15.86 -6.66 8.10
N LYS A 35 -16.69 -5.65 7.80
CA LYS A 35 -17.98 -5.42 8.47
C LYS A 35 -18.96 -6.59 8.26
N SER A 36 -18.95 -7.20 7.08
CA SER A 36 -19.78 -8.37 6.77
C SER A 36 -19.27 -9.66 7.42
N GLY A 37 -18.03 -9.68 7.91
CA GLY A 37 -17.37 -10.87 8.45
C GLY A 37 -16.74 -11.77 7.39
N GLU A 38 -16.75 -11.38 6.11
CA GLU A 38 -16.10 -12.12 5.02
C GLU A 38 -14.58 -12.17 5.21
N ILE A 39 -13.97 -11.06 5.61
CA ILE A 39 -12.56 -11.04 6.02
C ILE A 39 -12.46 -10.94 7.55
N THR A 40 -11.68 -11.84 8.14
CA THR A 40 -11.50 -11.95 9.60
C THR A 40 -10.08 -11.60 10.05
N GLY A 41 -9.18 -11.35 9.10
CA GLY A 41 -7.80 -10.94 9.34
C GLY A 41 -7.22 -10.20 8.15
N LEU A 42 -6.26 -9.32 8.44
CA LEU A 42 -5.56 -8.50 7.45
C LEU A 42 -4.08 -8.41 7.83
N VAL A 43 -3.19 -8.62 6.86
CA VAL A 43 -1.79 -8.20 6.93
C VAL A 43 -1.50 -7.37 5.69
N ALA A 44 -0.98 -6.17 5.87
CA ALA A 44 -0.74 -5.24 4.78
C ALA A 44 0.56 -4.45 4.98
N ALA A 45 1.19 -4.08 3.86
CA ALA A 45 2.21 -3.05 3.81
C ALA A 45 1.59 -1.79 3.18
N THR A 46 1.88 -0.63 3.75
CA THR A 46 1.38 0.66 3.28
C THR A 46 2.54 1.58 2.95
N LEU A 47 2.38 2.39 1.90
CA LEU A 47 3.30 3.47 1.59
C LEU A 47 2.68 4.79 2.08
N ASN A 48 3.31 5.41 3.07
CA ASN A 48 2.83 6.68 3.60
C ASN A 48 3.26 7.83 2.67
N LYS A 49 2.62 9.00 2.82
CA LYS A 49 2.91 10.21 2.03
C LYS A 49 4.42 10.55 1.99
N ASP A 50 5.11 10.35 3.09
CA ASP A 50 6.55 10.63 3.21
C ASP A 50 7.44 9.53 2.62
N LYS A 51 6.86 8.64 1.81
CA LYS A 51 7.51 7.47 1.18
C LYS A 51 8.08 6.45 2.17
N VAL A 52 7.72 6.58 3.45
CA VAL A 52 8.03 5.60 4.47
C VAL A 52 7.05 4.44 4.35
N ALA A 53 7.59 3.22 4.19
CA ALA A 53 6.79 2.01 4.25
C ALA A 53 6.45 1.67 5.71
N SER A 54 5.21 1.30 5.97
CA SER A 54 4.77 0.74 7.25
C SER A 54 4.07 -0.59 7.02
N TYR A 55 3.88 -1.35 8.09
CA TYR A 55 3.12 -2.59 8.05
C TYR A 55 2.04 -2.55 9.13
N ALA A 56 0.93 -3.22 8.86
CA ALA A 56 -0.16 -3.38 9.79
C ALA A 56 -0.68 -4.82 9.74
N TYR A 57 -1.14 -5.29 10.90
CA TYR A 57 -1.85 -6.55 11.01
C TYR A 57 -3.02 -6.41 11.98
N ALA A 58 -4.14 -7.07 11.68
CA ALA A 58 -5.33 -7.06 12.52
C ALA A 58 -6.11 -8.36 12.35
N GLY A 59 -6.73 -8.85 13.43
CA GLY A 59 -7.56 -10.06 13.40
C GLY A 59 -6.77 -11.38 13.33
N LEU A 60 -7.36 -12.39 12.69
CA LEU A 60 -6.82 -13.77 12.65
C LEU A 60 -5.71 -13.93 11.60
N VAL A 61 -4.48 -13.51 11.93
CA VAL A 61 -3.35 -13.41 10.98
C VAL A 61 -2.29 -14.51 11.09
N GLY A 62 -2.57 -15.61 11.81
CA GLY A 62 -1.59 -16.66 12.13
C GLY A 62 -1.49 -17.87 11.18
N SER A 63 -2.11 -17.83 9.99
CA SER A 63 -2.20 -19.01 9.11
C SER A 63 -1.10 -19.07 8.05
N TYR A 64 -0.64 -20.28 7.67
CA TYR A 64 0.30 -20.47 6.55
C TYR A 64 -0.27 -19.96 5.22
N GLY A 65 -1.60 -19.96 5.07
CA GLY A 65 -2.28 -19.37 3.91
C GLY A 65 -1.99 -17.86 3.77
N MET A 66 -1.95 -17.12 4.88
CA MET A 66 -1.60 -15.69 4.86
C MET A 66 -0.15 -15.47 4.41
N ILE A 67 0.78 -16.30 4.88
CA ILE A 67 2.19 -16.22 4.44
C ILE A 67 2.29 -16.48 2.93
N GLY A 68 1.62 -17.50 2.42
CA GLY A 68 1.57 -17.79 0.98
C GLY A 68 0.99 -16.64 0.16
N ALA A 69 -0.07 -15.99 0.66
CA ALA A 69 -0.65 -14.82 0.02
C ALA A 69 0.33 -13.63 -0.04
N LEU A 70 1.08 -13.38 1.04
CA LEU A 70 2.12 -12.33 1.08
C LEU A 70 3.27 -12.62 0.11
N GLU A 71 3.69 -13.88 0.00
CA GLU A 71 4.72 -14.29 -0.96
C GLU A 71 4.28 -14.04 -2.41
N CYS A 72 3.02 -14.35 -2.74
CA CYS A 72 2.43 -14.01 -4.04
C CYS A 72 2.39 -12.49 -4.27
N ALA A 73 1.99 -11.72 -3.26
CA ALA A 73 1.95 -10.26 -3.34
C ALA A 73 3.35 -9.68 -3.57
N LYS A 74 4.37 -10.14 -2.83
CA LYS A 74 5.78 -9.79 -3.02
C LYS A 74 6.23 -10.10 -4.45
N GLY A 75 5.93 -11.29 -4.96
CA GLY A 75 6.27 -11.69 -6.32
C GLY A 75 5.65 -10.77 -7.38
N ARG A 76 4.40 -10.32 -7.19
CA ARG A 76 3.76 -9.35 -8.07
C ARG A 76 4.41 -7.97 -8.00
N LEU A 77 4.78 -7.53 -6.81
CA LEU A 77 5.41 -6.23 -6.57
C LEU A 77 6.77 -6.14 -7.30
N LEU A 78 7.59 -7.19 -7.23
CA LEU A 78 8.89 -7.26 -7.92
C LEU A 78 8.78 -7.23 -9.44
N ARG A 79 7.68 -7.74 -10.01
CA ARG A 79 7.44 -7.74 -11.48
C ARG A 79 7.02 -6.38 -12.03
N ILE A 80 6.52 -5.48 -11.18
CA ILE A 80 6.11 -4.12 -11.60
C ILE A 80 7.34 -3.19 -11.66
N THR A 81 8.40 -3.52 -10.93
CA THR A 81 9.63 -2.73 -10.83
C THR A 81 10.79 -3.24 -11.71
N ALA A 82 10.60 -4.31 -12.49
CA ALA A 82 11.58 -4.89 -13.40
C ALA A 82 11.18 -4.64 -14.86
#